data_AF-A0A847RQZ4-F1
#
_entry.id   AF-A0A847RQZ4-F1
#
_cell.length_a   1.000
_cell.length_b   1.000
_cell.length_c   1.000
_cell.angle_alpha   90.00
_cell.angle_beta   90.00
_cell.angle_gamma   90.00
#
_symmetry.space_group_name_H-M   'P 1'
#
loop_
_entity.id
_entity.type
_entity.pdbx_description
1 polymer ?
#
loop_
_entity_poly.entity_id
_entity_poly.type
_entity_poly.pdbx_seq_one_letter_code
_entity_poly.pdbx_strand_id
1 'polypeptide(L)'
;MTGKAQPVEAIGSELSNDPNCTITITPQGGISYYPDNVADNNISDAQSAIDQLTFFDLWKLPPFRIDYGSVRLAVMGAIAGGGRTWQVQIIEGQEGFPISSVLVQGNLVTASTDERRDYVQKMARNALNQSLSSRNTMDMTGPCK
;
A
#
# COMPACT_ATOMS: atom_id res chain seq x y z
N MET A 1 12.33 29.65 18.91
CA MET A 1 12.94 28.71 17.94
C MET A 1 11.86 28.33 16.96
N THR A 2 11.79 29.02 15.83
CA THR A 2 10.79 28.84 14.78
C THR A 2 11.22 27.65 13.91
N GLY A 3 10.62 26.49 14.13
CA GLY A 3 10.79 25.33 13.28
C GLY A 3 10.21 25.64 11.90
N LYS A 4 11.07 25.73 10.89
CA LYS A 4 10.65 25.75 9.49
C LYS A 4 9.98 24.41 9.19
N ALA A 5 8.70 24.44 8.82
CA ALA A 5 8.05 23.29 8.20
C ALA A 5 8.83 22.93 6.93
N GLN A 6 9.31 21.69 6.85
CA GLN A 6 9.88 21.16 5.62
C GLN A 6 8.75 21.05 4.57
N PRO A 7 9.03 21.35 3.30
CA PRO A 7 8.06 21.14 2.23
C PRO A 7 7.79 19.64 2.11
N VAL A 8 6.51 19.27 2.09
CA VAL A 8 6.08 17.94 1.68
C VAL A 8 6.44 17.82 0.20
N GLU A 9 7.45 17.01 -0.14
CA GLU A 9 7.80 16.72 -1.53
C GLU A 9 6.56 16.19 -2.26
N ALA A 10 6.16 16.90 -3.30
CA ALA A 10 5.10 16.45 -4.20
C ALA A 10 5.53 15.09 -4.78
N ILE A 11 4.77 14.05 -4.44
CA ILE A 11 5.01 12.69 -4.89
C ILE A 11 4.81 12.67 -6.41
N GLY A 12 5.91 12.77 -7.18
CA GLY A 12 5.97 12.51 -8.63
C GLY A 12 5.02 13.33 -9.51
N SER A 13 5.28 14.62 -9.72
CA SER A 13 4.46 15.47 -10.60
C SER A 13 4.59 15.16 -12.09
N GLU A 14 5.56 14.37 -12.52
CA GLU A 14 5.79 14.12 -13.95
C GLU A 14 4.87 13.03 -14.52
N LEU A 15 4.51 12.01 -13.74
CA LEU A 15 3.61 10.95 -14.17
C LEU A 15 2.14 11.16 -13.80
N SER A 16 1.82 12.14 -12.94
CA SER A 16 0.42 12.50 -12.66
C SER A 16 -0.35 12.94 -13.92
N ASN A 17 0.36 13.28 -14.99
CA ASN A 17 -0.17 13.67 -16.29
C ASN A 17 0.07 12.63 -17.41
N ASP A 18 0.61 11.45 -17.12
CA ASP A 18 0.74 10.38 -18.12
C ASP A 18 -0.65 9.73 -18.36
N PRO A 19 -1.26 9.93 -19.54
CA PRO A 19 -2.59 9.37 -19.82
C PRO A 19 -2.59 7.84 -19.86
N ASN A 20 -1.42 7.20 -19.98
CA ASN A 20 -1.27 5.76 -19.94
C ASN A 20 -0.95 5.21 -18.54
N CYS A 21 -0.74 6.09 -17.56
CA CYS A 21 -0.47 5.71 -16.17
C CYS A 21 -1.19 6.66 -15.19
N THR A 22 -2.50 6.48 -15.08
CA THR A 22 -3.35 7.23 -14.14
C THR A 22 -3.93 6.26 -13.11
N ILE A 23 -3.54 6.43 -11.84
CA ILE A 23 -3.95 5.58 -10.73
C ILE A 23 -4.79 6.40 -9.76
N THR A 24 -5.93 5.85 -9.35
CA THR A 24 -6.82 6.41 -8.34
C THR A 24 -6.84 5.55 -7.10
N ILE A 25 -6.90 6.18 -5.92
CA ILE A 25 -7.04 5.52 -4.63
C ILE A 25 -8.40 5.93 -4.05
N THR A 26 -9.25 4.95 -3.75
CA THR A 26 -10.58 5.19 -3.16
C THR A 26 -10.81 4.30 -1.94
N PRO A 27 -11.49 4.77 -0.90
CA PRO A 27 -11.86 3.92 0.22
C PRO A 27 -12.99 2.94 -0.18
N GLN A 28 -12.86 1.66 0.20
CA GLN A 28 -13.88 0.61 -0.03
C GLN A 28 -14.69 0.25 1.23
N GLY A 29 -14.30 0.77 2.40
CA GLY A 29 -14.94 0.51 3.68
C GLY A 29 -13.96 0.08 4.75
N GLY A 30 -14.46 -0.15 5.97
CA GLY A 30 -13.62 -0.48 7.13
C GLY A 30 -12.80 -1.76 6.93
N ILE A 31 -11.61 -1.80 7.51
CA ILE A 31 -10.80 -3.02 7.56
C ILE A 31 -11.50 -4.04 8.47
N SER A 32 -11.78 -5.23 7.95
CA SER A 32 -12.41 -6.30 8.74
C SER A 32 -11.52 -6.71 9.91
N TYR A 33 -12.12 -6.83 11.10
CA TYR A 33 -11.42 -7.18 12.35
C TYR A 33 -10.34 -6.18 12.79
N TYR A 34 -10.38 -4.94 12.31
CA TYR A 34 -9.47 -3.90 12.80
C TYR A 34 -9.54 -3.81 14.33
N PRO A 35 -8.41 -3.86 15.05
CA PRO A 35 -8.41 -3.84 16.49
C PRO A 35 -8.86 -2.48 17.04
N ASP A 36 -9.58 -2.47 18.16
CA ASP A 36 -10.10 -1.23 18.76
C ASP A 36 -8.98 -0.23 19.09
N ASN A 37 -7.81 -0.74 19.45
CA ASN A 37 -6.61 0.02 19.73
C ASN A 37 -5.40 -0.58 18.98
N VAL A 38 -4.62 0.27 18.33
CA VAL A 38 -3.32 -0.07 17.72
C VAL A 38 -2.28 0.78 18.43
N ALA A 39 -1.24 0.14 18.98
CA ALA A 39 -0.20 0.87 19.69
C ALA A 39 0.65 1.72 18.73
N ASP A 40 1.09 2.90 19.18
CA ASP A 40 1.83 3.87 18.35
C ASP A 40 3.12 3.29 17.74
N ASN A 41 3.79 2.39 18.46
CA ASN A 41 4.96 1.69 17.94
C ASN A 41 4.60 0.79 16.75
N ASN A 42 3.44 0.14 16.74
CA ASN A 42 2.99 -0.68 15.61
C ASN A 42 2.67 0.19 14.40
N ILE A 43 2.14 1.41 14.60
CA ILE A 43 1.92 2.39 13.53
C ILE A 43 3.27 2.80 12.91
N SER A 44 4.26 3.11 13.74
CA SER A 44 5.62 3.46 13.28
C SER A 44 6.30 2.30 12.55
N ASP A 45 6.18 1.08 13.07
CA ASP A 45 6.73 -0.13 12.43
C ASP A 45 6.02 -0.42 11.11
N ALA A 46 4.70 -0.20 11.03
CA ALA A 46 3.92 -0.31 9.80
C ALA A 46 4.39 0.67 8.72
N GLN A 47 4.62 1.94 9.07
CA GLN A 47 5.18 2.92 8.14
C GLN A 47 6.56 2.49 7.61
N SER A 48 7.40 1.98 8.50
CA SER A 48 8.73 1.47 8.13
C SER A 48 8.68 0.23 7.23
N ALA A 49 7.70 -0.66 7.45
CA ALA A 49 7.45 -1.80 6.57
C ALA A 49 6.92 -1.36 5.19
N ILE A 50 6.04 -0.36 5.13
CA ILE A 50 5.54 0.24 3.88
C ILE A 50 6.70 0.83 3.06
N ASP A 51 7.64 1.51 3.71
CA ASP A 51 8.78 2.15 3.02
C ASP A 51 9.75 1.15 2.39
N GLN A 52 9.75 -0.10 2.85
CA GLN A 52 10.53 -1.19 2.26
C GLN A 52 9.85 -1.85 1.06
N LEU A 53 8.54 -1.66 0.89
CA LEU A 53 7.74 -2.33 -0.14
C LEU A 53 8.19 -1.91 -1.55
N THR A 54 8.69 -2.85 -2.34
CA THR A 54 9.06 -2.59 -3.74
C THR A 54 7.92 -2.88 -4.70
N PHE A 55 8.02 -2.39 -5.94
CA PHE A 55 7.08 -2.71 -7.01
C PHE A 55 6.87 -4.22 -7.18
N PHE A 56 7.95 -5.02 -7.17
CA PHE A 56 7.85 -6.46 -7.39
C PHE A 56 7.22 -7.21 -6.21
N ASP A 57 7.36 -6.67 -5.00
CA ASP A 57 6.80 -7.29 -3.79
C ASP A 57 5.28 -7.32 -3.80
N LEU A 58 4.62 -6.34 -4.43
CA LEU A 58 3.15 -6.25 -4.57
C LEU A 58 2.52 -7.49 -5.22
N TRP A 59 3.31 -8.23 -6.00
CA TRP A 59 2.85 -9.33 -6.85
C TRP A 59 3.39 -10.69 -6.40
N LYS A 60 4.08 -10.74 -5.26
CA LYS A 60 4.59 -12.00 -4.71
C LYS A 60 3.47 -12.72 -3.98
N LEU A 61 3.30 -14.00 -4.27
CA LEU A 61 2.37 -14.85 -3.53
C LEU A 61 2.96 -15.20 -2.14
N PRO A 62 2.11 -15.59 -1.17
CA PRO A 62 2.57 -16.26 0.04
C PRO A 62 3.57 -17.40 -0.30
N PRO A 63 4.65 -17.58 0.46
CA PRO A 63 4.88 -17.08 1.83
C PRO A 63 5.60 -15.72 1.91
N PHE A 64 5.66 -14.94 0.83
CA PHE A 64 6.31 -13.63 0.86
C PHE A 64 5.73 -12.72 1.96
N ARG A 65 6.64 -12.08 2.71
CA ARG A 65 6.33 -11.10 3.73
C ARG A 65 7.55 -10.21 4.00
N ILE A 66 7.28 -9.01 4.49
CA ILE A 66 8.26 -8.12 5.10
C ILE A 66 7.92 -8.08 6.59
N ASP A 67 8.78 -8.68 7.41
CA ASP A 67 8.67 -8.61 8.86
C ASP A 67 9.50 -7.40 9.35
N TYR A 68 8.87 -6.47 10.08
CA TYR A 68 9.57 -5.31 10.65
C TYR A 68 9.00 -4.98 12.03
N GLY A 69 9.88 -4.99 13.05
CA GLY A 69 9.47 -4.74 14.42
C GLY A 69 8.37 -5.71 14.87
N SER A 70 7.23 -5.16 15.28
CA SER A 70 6.05 -5.92 15.73
C SER A 70 5.05 -6.26 14.62
N VAL A 71 5.26 -5.81 13.38
CA VAL A 71 4.29 -5.97 12.29
C VAL A 71 4.84 -6.81 11.15
N ARG A 72 3.91 -7.30 10.33
CA ARG A 72 4.18 -8.00 9.09
C ARG A 72 3.39 -7.37 7.96
N LEU A 73 4.08 -6.95 6.90
CA LEU A 73 3.45 -6.66 5.61
C LEU A 73 3.43 -7.94 4.77
N ALA A 74 2.25 -8.35 4.31
CA ALA A 74 2.10 -9.54 3.48
C ALA A 74 1.10 -9.32 2.34
N VAL A 75 1.32 -10.03 1.24
CA VAL A 75 0.36 -10.14 0.15
C VAL A 75 -0.53 -11.35 0.46
N MET A 76 -1.80 -11.12 0.72
CA MET A 76 -2.76 -12.17 1.11
C MET A 76 -3.19 -13.04 -0.08
N GLY A 77 -2.93 -12.57 -1.29
CA GLY A 77 -3.20 -13.26 -2.55
C GLY A 77 -4.07 -12.44 -3.49
N ALA A 78 -4.47 -13.06 -4.59
CA ALA A 78 -5.42 -12.47 -5.52
C ALA A 78 -6.86 -12.82 -5.11
N ILE A 79 -7.71 -11.81 -4.91
CA ILE A 79 -9.13 -11.99 -4.56
C ILE A 79 -10.04 -11.84 -5.79
N ALA A 80 -11.32 -12.22 -5.63
CA ALA A 80 -12.30 -12.51 -6.69
C ALA A 80 -12.22 -11.64 -7.97
N GLY A 81 -12.36 -12.30 -9.13
CA GLY A 81 -12.22 -11.72 -10.47
C GLY A 81 -11.17 -12.41 -11.36
N GLY A 82 -10.49 -13.46 -10.86
CA GLY A 82 -9.55 -14.27 -11.63
C GLY A 82 -8.14 -13.69 -11.72
N GLY A 83 -7.52 -13.32 -10.59
CA GLY A 83 -6.16 -12.74 -10.58
C GLY A 83 -6.10 -11.23 -10.81
N ARG A 84 -7.26 -10.55 -10.78
CA ARG A 84 -7.39 -9.14 -11.17
C ARG A 84 -7.15 -8.14 -10.05
N THR A 85 -7.14 -8.56 -8.79
CA THR A 85 -6.94 -7.67 -7.65
C THR A 85 -6.12 -8.39 -6.60
N TRP A 86 -5.05 -7.75 -6.15
CA TRP A 86 -4.11 -8.23 -5.15
C TRP A 86 -4.37 -7.55 -3.82
N GLN A 87 -4.53 -8.32 -2.76
CA GLN A 87 -4.70 -7.76 -1.43
C GLN A 87 -3.35 -7.73 -0.70
N VAL A 88 -2.92 -6.54 -0.30
CA VAL A 88 -1.73 -6.32 0.53
C VAL A 88 -2.18 -5.80 1.88
N GLN A 89 -1.68 -6.40 2.95
CA GLN A 89 -2.07 -6.05 4.32
C GLN A 89 -0.85 -5.85 5.21
N ILE A 90 -1.02 -5.03 6.24
CA ILE A 90 -0.14 -4.97 7.39
C ILE A 90 -0.90 -5.57 8.57
N ILE A 91 -0.27 -6.55 9.20
CA ILE A 91 -0.81 -7.32 10.30
C ILE A 91 0.04 -7.05 11.53
N GLU A 92 -0.62 -6.72 12.64
CA GLU A 92 0.03 -6.58 13.94
C GLU A 92 0.33 -7.96 14.54
N GLY A 93 1.57 -8.22 14.96
CA GLY A 93 1.97 -9.47 15.61
C GLY A 93 1.95 -10.72 14.72
N GLN A 94 2.24 -11.89 15.31
CA GLN A 94 2.31 -13.17 14.58
C GLN A 94 0.93 -13.75 14.21
N GLU A 95 -0.09 -13.53 15.05
CA GLU A 95 -1.46 -14.02 14.85
C GLU A 95 -2.48 -12.90 14.57
N GLY A 96 -2.05 -11.64 14.62
CA GLY A 96 -2.99 -10.55 14.88
C GLY A 96 -3.77 -10.04 13.68
N PHE A 97 -4.46 -8.95 13.94
CA PHE A 97 -5.45 -8.38 13.06
C PHE A 97 -4.84 -7.40 12.05
N PRO A 98 -5.46 -7.21 10.87
CA PRO A 98 -4.99 -6.23 9.90
C PRO A 98 -5.20 -4.80 10.41
N ILE A 99 -4.16 -3.99 10.32
CA ILE A 99 -4.17 -2.55 10.68
C ILE A 99 -4.01 -1.65 9.44
N SER A 100 -3.70 -2.22 8.28
CA SER A 100 -3.74 -1.56 6.98
C SER A 100 -4.06 -2.60 5.90
N SER A 101 -4.82 -2.20 4.89
CA SER A 101 -5.27 -3.07 3.79
C SER A 101 -5.44 -2.26 2.51
N VAL A 102 -4.81 -2.70 1.44
CA VAL A 102 -5.02 -2.16 0.09
C VAL A 102 -5.37 -3.29 -0.87
N LEU A 103 -6.31 -2.99 -1.77
CA LEU A 103 -6.64 -3.77 -2.94
C LEU A 103 -5.97 -3.13 -4.15
N VAL A 104 -5.12 -3.86 -4.83
CA VAL A 104 -4.29 -3.37 -5.93
C VAL A 104 -4.74 -4.06 -7.21
N GLN A 105 -5.21 -3.29 -8.19
CA GLN A 105 -5.63 -3.84 -9.47
C GLN A 105 -4.43 -4.49 -10.20
N GLY A 106 -4.57 -5.75 -10.59
CA GLY A 106 -3.51 -6.59 -11.13
C GLY A 106 -2.99 -6.16 -12.50
N ASN A 107 -3.75 -5.38 -13.28
CA ASN A 107 -3.25 -4.80 -14.52
C ASN A 107 -2.09 -3.82 -14.28
N LEU A 108 -1.93 -3.28 -13.08
CA LEU A 108 -0.83 -2.40 -12.72
C LEU A 108 0.53 -3.13 -12.72
N VAL A 109 0.55 -4.47 -12.71
CA VAL A 109 1.77 -5.27 -12.93
C VAL A 109 2.40 -5.02 -14.30
N THR A 110 1.61 -4.53 -15.26
CA THR A 110 2.04 -4.31 -16.65
C THR A 110 2.83 -3.02 -16.87
N ALA A 111 3.03 -2.22 -15.81
CA ALA A 111 3.91 -1.04 -15.85
C ALA A 111 5.29 -1.42 -16.41
N SER A 112 5.55 -0.97 -17.63
CA SER A 112 6.65 -1.47 -18.46
C SER A 112 7.97 -0.71 -18.30
N THR A 113 7.91 0.55 -17.84
CA THR A 113 9.08 1.39 -17.60
C THR A 113 9.36 1.52 -16.10
N ASP A 114 10.60 1.84 -15.75
CA ASP A 114 10.99 1.95 -14.34
C ASP A 114 10.30 3.12 -13.65
N GLU A 115 10.03 4.22 -14.37
CA GLU A 115 9.30 5.37 -13.84
C GLU A 115 7.85 5.00 -13.48
N ARG A 116 7.19 4.21 -14.34
CA ARG A 116 5.82 3.75 -14.10
C ARG A 116 5.75 2.74 -12.94
N ARG A 117 6.74 1.86 -12.83
CA ARG A 117 6.86 0.93 -11.70
C ARG A 117 7.08 1.68 -10.39
N ASP A 118 7.95 2.67 -10.39
CA ASP A 118 8.17 3.55 -9.24
C ASP A 118 6.90 4.33 -8.86
N TYR A 119 6.14 4.82 -9.84
CA TYR A 119 4.85 5.46 -9.59
C TYR A 119 3.82 4.49 -8.98
N VAL A 120 3.65 3.28 -9.53
CA VAL A 120 2.76 2.25 -8.96
C VAL A 120 3.18 1.93 -7.52
N GLN A 121 4.48 1.77 -7.26
CA GLN A 121 5.02 1.53 -5.92
C GLN A 121 4.68 2.67 -4.97
N LYS A 122 4.93 3.93 -5.37
CA LYS A 122 4.60 5.13 -4.58
C LYS A 122 3.11 5.21 -4.28
N MET A 123 2.25 4.90 -5.25
CA MET A 123 0.80 4.89 -5.07
C MET A 123 0.35 3.78 -4.12
N ALA A 124 0.93 2.58 -4.20
CA ALA A 124 0.62 1.50 -3.26
C ALA A 124 1.04 1.85 -1.82
N ARG A 125 2.22 2.45 -1.64
CA ARG A 125 2.70 2.94 -0.34
C ARG A 125 1.79 4.04 0.22
N ASN A 126 1.37 4.98 -0.63
CA ASN A 126 0.41 6.02 -0.26
C ASN A 126 -0.94 5.41 0.17
N ALA A 127 -1.47 4.45 -0.58
CA ALA A 127 -2.72 3.78 -0.25
C ALA A 127 -2.64 3.02 1.09
N LEU A 128 -1.53 2.33 1.36
CA LEU A 128 -1.29 1.67 2.65
C LEU A 128 -1.22 2.67 3.82
N ASN A 129 -0.56 3.82 3.63
CA ASN A 129 -0.51 4.89 4.63
C ASN A 129 -1.88 5.56 4.87
N GLN A 130 -2.66 5.77 3.82
CA GLN A 130 -4.05 6.25 3.95
C GLN A 130 -4.94 5.22 4.65
N SER A 131 -4.77 3.93 4.35
CA SER A 131 -5.48 2.84 5.01
C SER A 131 -5.16 2.80 6.50
N LEU A 132 -3.88 2.90 6.87
CA LEU A 132 -3.40 2.90 8.25
C LEU A 132 -4.00 4.04 9.09
N SER A 133 -4.12 5.24 8.51
CA SER A 133 -4.67 6.41 9.19
C SER A 133 -6.20 6.44 9.25
N SER A 134 -6.88 6.00 8.19
CA SER A 134 -8.34 6.08 8.08
C SER A 134 -9.09 4.82 8.54
N ARG A 135 -8.37 3.71 8.78
CA ARG A 135 -8.91 2.40 9.13
C ARG A 135 -9.81 1.78 8.05
N ASN A 136 -9.70 2.27 6.81
CA ASN A 136 -10.41 1.75 5.67
C ASN A 136 -9.49 0.92 4.77
N THR A 137 -10.04 -0.12 4.14
CA THR A 137 -9.40 -0.74 2.99
C THR A 137 -9.41 0.27 1.84
N MET A 138 -8.25 0.48 1.23
CA MET A 138 -8.09 1.32 0.06
C MET A 138 -8.11 0.48 -1.21
N ASP A 139 -8.67 0.99 -2.29
CA ASP A 139 -8.68 0.36 -3.60
C ASP A 139 -7.93 1.23 -4.60
N MET A 140 -6.94 0.61 -5.21
CA MET A 140 -6.00 1.24 -6.12
C MET A 140 -6.26 0.73 -7.53
N THR A 141 -6.85 1.58 -8.35
CA THR A 141 -7.36 1.23 -9.69
C THR A 141 -6.85 2.19 -10.76
N GLY A 142 -6.88 1.76 -12.01
CA GLY A 142 -6.56 2.58 -13.17
C GLY A 142 -5.63 1.90 -14.17
N PRO A 143 -5.43 2.49 -15.37
CA PRO A 143 -4.40 2.02 -16.29
C PRO A 143 -3.02 2.44 -15.80
N CYS A 144 -2.05 1.53 -15.87
CA CYS A 144 -0.63 1.87 -15.92
C CYS A 144 0.09 0.80 -16.74
N LYS A 145 0.47 1.14 -17.97
CA LYS A 145 1.08 0.23 -18.96
C LYS A 145 2.34 0.84 -19.50
#